data_AF-A0A0P7KKM9-F1
#
_entry.id   AF-A0A0P7KKM9-F1
#
_cell.length_a   1.000
_cell.length_b   1.000
_cell.length_c   1.000
_cell.angle_alpha   90.00
_cell.angle_beta   90.00
_cell.angle_gamma   90.00
#
_symmetry.space_group_name_H-M   'P 1'
#
loop_
_entity.id
_entity.type
_entity.pdbx_description
1 polymer ?
#
loop_
_entity_poly.entity_id
_entity_poly.type
_entity_poly.pdbx_seq_one_letter_code
_entity_poly.pdbx_strand_id
1 'polypeptide(L)'
;MSGIFKYTKYILMLISAVQLTRFSPEYLEPILLYEYLLFIALCFLLGILEDFFKPSIKTNILIRTAIIICSLVLLITSFSFKATATIIFSIIMFIAISFSLFLAIKQKE
;
A
#
# COMPACT_ATOMS: atom_id res chain seq x y z
N MET A 1 -14.87 -0.65 -20.90
CA MET A 1 -13.40 -0.42 -21.04
C MET A 1 -12.76 -1.74 -21.47
N SER A 2 -12.07 -1.76 -22.61
CA SER A 2 -11.37 -2.96 -23.12
C SER A 2 -10.48 -3.56 -22.03
N GLY A 3 -10.52 -4.90 -21.87
CA GLY A 3 -9.79 -5.61 -20.83
C GLY A 3 -8.30 -5.29 -20.76
N ILE A 4 -7.70 -4.86 -21.88
CA ILE A 4 -6.31 -4.41 -21.95
C ILE A 4 -6.04 -3.23 -21.00
N PHE A 5 -6.89 -2.19 -21.03
CA PHE A 5 -6.75 -1.02 -20.15
C PHE A 5 -6.93 -1.36 -18.66
N LYS A 6 -7.69 -2.43 -18.35
CA LYS A 6 -7.91 -2.86 -16.97
C LYS A 6 -6.60 -3.27 -16.31
N TYR A 7 -5.68 -3.87 -17.07
CA TYR A 7 -4.44 -4.42 -16.55
C TYR A 7 -3.22 -3.53 -16.79
N THR A 8 -3.28 -2.59 -17.74
CA THR A 8 -2.22 -1.60 -17.97
C THR A 8 -1.83 -0.83 -16.71
N LYS A 9 -2.79 -0.59 -15.79
CA LYS A 9 -2.51 0.06 -14.50
C LYS A 9 -1.46 -0.68 -13.67
N TYR A 10 -1.40 -2.01 -13.72
CA TYR A 10 -0.41 -2.79 -12.98
C TYR A 10 0.98 -2.66 -13.60
N ILE A 11 1.06 -2.63 -14.93
CA ILE A 11 2.32 -2.41 -15.65
C ILE A 11 2.85 -1.00 -15.39
N LEU A 12 1.97 0.01 -15.47
CA LEU A 12 2.30 1.39 -15.13
C LEU A 12 2.79 1.52 -13.68
N MET A 13 2.11 0.87 -12.74
CA MET A 13 2.48 0.91 -11.32
C MET A 13 3.84 0.24 -11.06
N LEU A 14 4.17 -0.83 -11.78
CA LEU A 14 5.50 -1.46 -11.77
C LEU A 14 6.58 -0.51 -12.33
N ILE A 15 6.31 0.14 -13.46
CA ILE A 15 7.22 1.13 -14.06
C ILE A 15 7.44 2.29 -13.09
N SER A 16 6.38 2.80 -12.46
CA SER A 16 6.46 3.86 -11.46
C SER A 16 7.33 3.46 -10.27
N ALA A 17 7.19 2.23 -9.76
CA ALA A 17 8.02 1.72 -8.67
C ALA A 17 9.51 1.66 -9.05
N VAL A 18 9.83 1.21 -10.27
CA VAL A 18 11.21 1.15 -10.79
C VAL A 18 11.79 2.55 -11.03
N GLN A 19 10.97 3.50 -11.49
CA GLN A 19 11.44 4.89 -11.63
C GLN A 19 11.70 5.54 -10.28
N LEU A 20 10.88 5.24 -9.26
CA LEU A 20 11.07 5.75 -7.90
C LEU A 20 12.41 5.33 -7.30
N THR A 21 12.86 4.10 -7.55
CA THR A 21 14.17 3.63 -7.06
C THR A 21 15.34 4.27 -7.79
N ARG A 22 15.15 4.71 -9.04
CA ARG A 22 16.16 5.42 -9.82
C ARG A 22 16.25 6.91 -9.50
N PHE A 23 15.12 7.54 -9.15
CA PHE A 23 15.03 8.95 -8.84
C PHE A 23 15.21 9.25 -7.35
N SER A 24 15.53 8.25 -6.51
CA SER A 24 15.73 8.47 -5.07
C SER A 24 16.73 9.60 -4.87
N PRO A 25 16.28 10.78 -4.42
CA PRO A 25 17.19 11.88 -4.22
C PRO A 25 18.21 11.51 -3.15
N GLU A 26 19.41 12.09 -3.22
CA GLU A 26 20.49 11.85 -2.24
C GLU A 26 20.07 12.14 -0.78
N TYR A 27 19.00 12.92 -0.60
CA TYR A 27 18.40 13.33 0.67
C TYR A 27 17.23 12.44 1.14
N LEU A 28 16.81 11.42 0.38
CA LEU A 28 15.79 10.48 0.83
C LEU A 28 16.43 9.43 1.75
N GLU A 29 15.96 9.33 2.98
CA GLU A 29 16.42 8.28 3.89
C GLU A 29 16.12 6.90 3.28
N PRO A 30 17.10 5.98 3.18
CA PRO A 30 16.90 4.66 2.59
C PRO A 30 15.75 3.86 3.22
N ILE A 31 15.50 4.08 4.52
CA ILE A 31 14.39 3.47 5.26
C ILE A 31 13.04 3.96 4.72
N LEU A 32 12.91 5.25 4.40
CA LEU A 32 11.69 5.81 3.82
C LEU A 32 11.40 5.22 2.44
N LEU A 33 12.42 5.06 1.60
CA LEU A 33 12.28 4.39 0.31
C LEU A 33 11.77 2.95 0.48
N TYR A 34 12.33 2.22 1.45
CA TYR A 34 11.96 0.84 1.73
C TYR A 34 10.50 0.72 2.20
N GLU A 35 10.09 1.53 3.18
CA GLU A 35 8.69 1.58 3.63
C GLU A 35 7.74 1.89 2.46
N TYR A 36 8.11 2.86 1.63
CA TYR A 36 7.31 3.26 0.46
C TYR A 36 7.12 2.12 -0.55
N LEU A 37 8.20 1.41 -0.89
CA LEU A 37 8.14 0.24 -1.77
C LEU A 37 7.29 -0.89 -1.18
N LEU A 38 7.41 -1.13 0.13
CA LEU A 38 6.64 -2.14 0.84
C LEU A 38 5.14 -1.83 0.77
N PHE A 39 4.76 -0.58 1.02
CA PHE A 39 3.37 -0.14 0.92
C PHE A 39 2.84 -0.20 -0.52
N ILE A 40 3.63 0.17 -1.52
CA ILE A 40 3.27 0.00 -2.93
C ILE A 40 3.01 -1.47 -3.23
N ALA A 41 3.88 -2.37 -2.78
CA ALA A 41 3.73 -3.81 -3.00
C ALA A 41 2.44 -4.35 -2.36
N LEU A 42 2.11 -3.91 -1.15
CA LEU A 42 0.86 -4.31 -0.46
C LEU A 42 -0.38 -3.80 -1.21
N CYS A 43 -0.37 -2.55 -1.66
CA CYS A 43 -1.46 -1.99 -2.48
C CYS A 43 -1.59 -2.70 -3.84
N PHE A 44 -0.46 -3.05 -4.46
CA PHE A 44 -0.43 -3.80 -5.71
C PHE A 44 -1.04 -5.19 -5.56
N LEU A 45 -0.65 -5.90 -4.50
CA LEU A 45 -1.18 -7.21 -4.16
C LEU A 45 -2.69 -7.15 -3.92
N LEU A 46 -3.17 -6.15 -3.16
CA LEU A 46 -4.60 -5.89 -2.97
C LEU A 46 -5.33 -5.70 -4.31
N GLY A 47 -4.79 -4.84 -5.17
CA GLY A 47 -5.37 -4.57 -6.48
C GLY A 47 -5.44 -5.82 -7.35
N ILE A 48 -4.41 -6.65 -7.37
CA ILE A 48 -4.41 -7.93 -8.11
C ILE A 48 -5.45 -8.88 -7.54
N LEU A 49 -5.49 -9.04 -6.22
CA LEU A 49 -6.46 -9.90 -5.56
C LEU A 49 -7.89 -9.51 -5.91
N GLU A 50 -8.23 -8.21 -5.84
CA GLU A 50 -9.57 -7.74 -6.16
C GLU A 50 -9.95 -7.97 -7.64
N ASP A 51 -9.03 -7.72 -8.57
CA ASP A 51 -9.36 -7.78 -10.00
C ASP A 51 -9.28 -9.17 -10.63
N PHE A 52 -8.38 -10.04 -10.15
CA PHE A 52 -8.18 -11.38 -10.70
C PHE A 52 -8.91 -12.45 -9.91
N PHE A 53 -8.83 -12.40 -8.58
CA PHE A 53 -9.36 -13.46 -7.71
C PHE A 53 -10.77 -13.17 -7.21
N LYS A 54 -11.21 -11.89 -7.24
CA LYS A 54 -12.52 -11.45 -6.73
C LYS A 54 -12.85 -12.10 -5.37
N PRO A 55 -12.00 -11.91 -4.36
CA PRO A 55 -12.11 -12.60 -3.08
C PRO A 55 -13.49 -12.39 -2.45
N SER A 56 -13.94 -13.40 -1.70
CA SER A 56 -15.15 -13.28 -0.89
C SER A 56 -15.05 -12.06 0.06
N ILE A 57 -16.19 -11.51 0.47
CA ILE A 57 -16.23 -10.33 1.35
C ILE A 57 -15.38 -10.55 2.61
N LYS A 58 -15.52 -11.72 3.25
CA LYS A 58 -14.76 -12.10 4.43
C LYS A 58 -13.26 -12.10 4.16
N THR A 59 -12.84 -12.64 3.01
CA THR A 59 -11.43 -12.70 2.60
C THR A 59 -10.88 -11.30 2.31
N ASN A 60 -11.64 -10.43 1.64
CA ASN A 60 -11.20 -9.06 1.35
C ASN A 60 -11.00 -8.24 2.64
N ILE A 61 -11.96 -8.33 3.57
CA ILE A 61 -11.85 -7.72 4.90
C ILE A 61 -10.60 -8.26 5.63
N LEU A 62 -10.39 -9.57 5.64
CA LEU A 62 -9.24 -10.19 6.30
C LEU A 62 -7.90 -9.70 5.74
N ILE A 63 -7.77 -9.63 4.41
CA ILE A 63 -6.56 -9.13 3.74
C ILE A 63 -6.30 -7.67 4.10
N ARG A 64 -7.34 -6.83 4.05
CA ARG A 64 -7.24 -5.41 4.41
C ARG A 64 -6.84 -5.23 5.88
N THR A 65 -7.41 -6.02 6.78
CA THR A 65 -7.03 -6.03 8.21
C THR A 65 -5.58 -6.47 8.40
N ALA A 66 -5.11 -7.51 7.69
CA ALA A 66 -3.71 -7.94 7.75
C ALA A 66 -2.76 -6.81 7.31
N ILE A 67 -3.12 -6.06 6.26
CA ILE A 67 -2.35 -4.93 5.76
C ILE A 67 -2.34 -3.77 6.77
N ILE A 68 -3.45 -3.52 7.49
CA ILE A 68 -3.49 -2.56 8.60
C ILE A 68 -2.52 -2.96 9.71
N ILE A 69 -2.48 -4.24 10.09
CA ILE A 69 -1.56 -4.74 11.11
C ILE A 69 -0.10 -4.55 10.65
N CYS A 70 0.23 -4.88 9.40
CA CYS A 70 1.56 -4.62 8.84
C CYS A 70 1.91 -3.12 8.88
N SER A 71 0.96 -2.25 8.52
CA SER A 71 1.14 -0.79 8.57
C SER A 71 1.40 -0.30 10.00
N LEU A 72 0.71 -0.86 11.00
CA LEU A 72 0.93 -0.55 12.41
C LEU A 72 2.34 -0.96 12.87
N VAL A 73 2.81 -2.14 12.46
CA VAL A 73 4.17 -2.61 12.78
C VAL A 73 5.21 -1.69 12.16
N LEU A 74 5.03 -1.28 10.90
CA LEU A 74 5.92 -0.31 10.25
C LEU A 74 5.94 1.01 11.01
N LEU A 75 4.77 1.53 11.39
CA LEU A 75 4.67 2.76 12.20
C LEU A 75 5.46 2.67 13.51
N ILE A 76 5.31 1.58 14.27
CA ILE A 76 6.04 1.36 15.53
C ILE A 76 7.56 1.30 15.27
N THR A 77 7.94 0.68 14.16
CA THR A 77 9.33 0.57 13.73
C THR A 77 9.90 1.95 13.37
N SER A 78 9.15 2.78 12.64
CA SER A 78 9.53 4.15 12.30
C SER A 78 9.74 5.02 13.55
N PHE A 79 8.86 4.88 14.57
CA PHE A 79 9.04 5.54 15.87
C PHE A 79 10.32 5.10 16.58
N SER A 80 10.67 3.82 16.50
CA SER A 80 11.88 3.27 17.13
C SER A 80 13.16 3.82 16.48
N PHE A 81 13.13 4.05 15.17
CA PHE A 81 14.26 4.65 14.43
C PHE A 81 14.33 6.18 14.51
N LYS A 82 13.37 6.85 15.17
CA LYS A 82 13.28 8.32 15.32
C LYS A 82 13.33 9.09 13.99
N ALA A 83 12.92 8.46 12.89
CA ALA A 83 12.91 9.07 11.57
C ALA A 83 11.58 9.80 11.35
N THR A 84 11.59 11.14 11.40
CA THR A 84 10.36 11.94 11.37
C THR A 84 9.56 11.74 10.08
N ALA A 85 10.25 11.66 8.94
CA ALA A 85 9.60 11.48 7.64
C ALA A 85 8.91 10.11 7.52
N THR A 86 9.52 9.04 8.04
CA THR A 86 8.96 7.69 8.03
C THR A 86 7.77 7.57 8.99
N ILE A 87 7.83 8.23 10.14
CA ILE A 87 6.70 8.33 11.07
C ILE A 87 5.50 8.99 10.39
N ILE A 88 5.70 10.16 9.78
CA ILE A 88 4.62 10.89 9.08
C ILE A 88 4.04 10.02 7.96
N PHE A 89 4.90 9.41 7.15
CA PHE A 89 4.49 8.56 6.05
C PHE A 89 3.68 7.35 6.52
N SER A 90 4.15 6.64 7.53
CA SER A 90 3.46 5.48 8.11
C SER A 90 2.10 5.85 8.72
N ILE A 91 1.97 7.02 9.37
CA ILE A 91 0.67 7.51 9.88
C ILE A 91 -0.32 7.71 8.72
N ILE A 92 0.10 8.40 7.66
CA ILE A 92 -0.75 8.66 6.48
C ILE A 92 -1.19 7.34 5.85
N MET A 93 -0.27 6.39 5.67
CA MET A 93 -0.58 5.08 5.10
C MET A 93 -1.54 4.28 5.98
N PHE A 94 -1.33 4.28 7.30
CA PHE A 94 -2.23 3.63 8.25
C PHE A 94 -3.66 4.17 8.16
N ILE A 95 -3.81 5.49 8.12
CA ILE A 95 -5.12 6.15 7.97
C ILE A 95 -5.76 5.77 6.63
N ALA A 96 -5.01 5.86 5.53
CA ALA A 96 -5.52 5.56 4.20
C ALA A 96 -6.03 4.11 4.06
N ILE A 97 -5.27 3.14 4.57
CA ILE A 97 -5.66 1.73 4.50
C ILE A 97 -6.86 1.45 5.43
N SER A 98 -6.87 2.05 6.63
CA SER A 98 -8.00 1.94 7.56
C SER A 98 -9.29 2.50 6.96
N PHE A 99 -9.20 3.66 6.30
CA PHE A 99 -10.33 4.25 5.59
C PHE A 99 -10.77 3.39 4.39
N SER A 100 -9.83 2.77 3.70
CA SER A 100 -10.12 1.84 2.61
C SER A 100 -10.90 0.60 3.11
N LEU A 101 -10.55 0.06 4.28
CA LEU A 101 -11.32 -0.99 4.94
C LEU A 101 -12.73 -0.50 5.33
N PHE A 102 -12.83 0.68 5.92
CA PHE A 102 -14.13 1.28 6.28
C PHE A 102 -15.06 1.41 5.07
N LEU A 103 -14.54 1.90 3.94
CA LEU A 103 -15.32 1.98 2.69
C LEU A 103 -15.73 0.60 2.18
N ALA A 104 -14.84 -0.39 2.25
CA ALA A 104 -15.15 -1.76 1.80
C ALA A 104 -16.27 -2.41 2.62
N ILE A 105 -16.39 -2.05 3.90
CA ILE A 105 -17.48 -2.49 4.78
C ILE A 105 -18.75 -1.68 4.48
N LYS A 106 -18.65 -0.34 4.48
CA LYS A 106 -19.80 0.58 4.35
C LYS A 106 -20.48 0.53 2.97
N GLN A 107 -19.75 0.30 1.88
CA GLN A 107 -20.36 0.20 0.54
C GLN A 107 -21.25 -1.05 0.36
N LYS A 108 -21.29 -1.94 1.35
CA LYS A 108 -21.97 -3.24 1.26
C LYS A 108 -22.98 -3.48 2.39
N GLU A 109 -23.21 -2.47 3.25
CA GLU A 109 -24.43 -2.31 4.06
C GLU A 109 -25.45 -1.48 3.26
#